data_AF-A0A7C5HKB6-F1
#
_entry.id   AF-A0A7C5HKB6-F1
#
_cell.length_a   1.000
_cell.length_b   1.000
_cell.length_c   1.000
_cell.angle_alpha   90.00
_cell.angle_beta   90.00
_cell.angle_gamma   90.00
#
_symmetry.space_group_name_H-M   'P 1'
#
loop_
_entity.id
_entity.type
_entity.pdbx_description
1 polymer ?
#
loop_
_entity_poly.entity_id
_entity_poly.type
_entity_poly.pdbx_seq_one_letter_code
_entity_poly.pdbx_strand_id
1 'polypeptide(L)' 'MSYGIKIRVWGDYALFTRPEMKVERVSYDVMTPSAARGILEAIYWKPAIRWVIDCIHVLKPVRFENIRRNELANRVS' A
#
# COMPACT_ATOMS: atom_id res chain seq x y z
N MET A 1 -13.59 13.84 20.04
CA MET A 1 -13.45 13.06 18.79
C MET A 1 -12.93 14.00 17.73
N SER A 2 -11.72 13.80 17.19
CA SER A 2 -11.28 14.60 16.05
C SER A 2 -12.18 14.27 14.85
N TYR A 3 -12.53 15.28 14.05
CA TYR A 3 -13.22 15.06 12.78
C TYR A 3 -12.35 14.15 11.90
N GLY A 4 -12.90 13.02 11.44
CA GLY A 4 -12.19 12.08 10.57
C GLY A 4 -11.98 12.68 9.18
N ILE A 5 -10.91 12.26 8.50
CA ILE A 5 -10.64 12.65 7.11
C ILE A 5 -10.95 11.50 6.15
N LYS A 6 -11.29 11.84 4.91
CA LYS A 6 -11.44 10.88 3.81
C LYS A 6 -10.54 11.31 2.67
N ILE A 7 -9.68 10.42 2.21
CA ILE A 7 -8.77 10.67 1.08
C ILE A 7 -9.05 9.65 0.00
N ARG A 8 -9.13 10.13 -1.25
CA ARG A 8 -9.20 9.27 -2.43
C ARG A 8 -7.78 9.02 -2.93
N VAL A 9 -7.41 7.75 -3.02
CA VAL A 9 -6.12 7.29 -3.55
C VAL A 9 -6.38 6.43 -4.78
N TRP A 10 -5.63 6.65 -5.86
CA TRP A 10 -5.70 5.83 -7.08
C TRP A 10 -4.36 5.84 -7.81
N GLY A 11 -4.16 4.85 -8.67
CA GLY A 11 -3.03 4.73 -9.58
C GLY A 11 -3.36 3.71 -10.67
N ASP A 12 -2.53 3.65 -11.70
CA ASP A 12 -2.70 2.69 -12.80
C ASP A 12 -2.34 1.26 -12.34
N TYR A 13 -1.36 1.14 -11.44
CA TYR A 13 -0.92 -0.10 -10.84
C TYR A 13 -0.80 0.04 -9.31
N ALA A 14 -0.96 -1.07 -8.61
CA ALA A 14 -0.70 -1.17 -7.18
C ALA A 14 -0.06 -2.54 -6.87
N LEU A 15 0.84 -2.57 -5.88
CA LEU A 15 1.47 -3.80 -5.40
C LEU A 15 1.59 -3.75 -3.86
N PHE A 16 0.63 -4.38 -3.19
CA PHE A 16 0.61 -4.56 -1.74
C PHE A 16 1.13 -5.96 -1.42
N THR A 17 2.45 -6.15 -1.40
CA THR A 17 3.07 -7.49 -1.38
C THR A 17 2.63 -8.34 -0.19
N ARG A 18 2.21 -9.59 -0.48
CA ARG A 18 1.96 -10.63 0.53
C ARG A 18 3.30 -11.13 1.10
N PRO A 19 3.48 -11.17 2.44
CA PRO A 19 4.79 -11.46 3.04
C PRO A 19 5.23 -12.91 2.84
N GLU A 20 4.30 -13.84 2.65
CA GLU A 20 4.54 -15.24 2.28
C GLU A 20 5.17 -15.42 0.89
N MET A 21 4.98 -14.48 -0.04
CA MET A 21 5.42 -14.58 -1.43
C MET A 21 6.50 -13.53 -1.75
N LYS A 22 7.71 -13.71 -1.20
CA LYS A 22 8.81 -12.74 -1.34
C LYS A 22 9.56 -12.82 -2.67
N VAL A 23 9.69 -14.01 -3.23
CA VAL A 23 10.44 -14.23 -4.48
C VAL A 23 9.62 -13.76 -5.67
N GLU A 24 8.37 -14.19 -5.77
CA GLU A 24 7.40 -13.70 -6.74
C GLU A 24 6.41 -12.78 -6.02
N ARG A 25 6.55 -11.47 -6.24
CA ARG A 25 5.73 -10.49 -5.52
C ARG A 25 4.29 -10.55 -5.99
N VAL A 26 3.42 -11.07 -5.13
CA VAL A 26 1.97 -11.09 -5.35
C VAL A 26 1.31 -10.05 -4.45
N SER A 27 0.43 -9.22 -5.02
CA SER A 27 -0.32 -8.22 -4.27
C SER A 27 -1.45 -8.88 -3.46
N TYR A 28 -1.80 -8.30 -2.32
CA TYR A 28 -3.14 -8.39 -1.77
C TYR A 28 -4.15 -7.79 -2.75
N ASP A 29 -5.38 -8.28 -2.69
CA ASP A 29 -6.50 -7.87 -3.52
C ASP A 29 -6.86 -6.39 -3.31
N VAL A 30 -6.61 -5.89 -2.10
CA VAL A 30 -6.92 -4.53 -1.66
C VAL A 30 -5.75 -3.92 -0.88
N MET A 31 -5.77 -2.60 -0.75
CA MET A 31 -4.80 -1.85 0.06
C MET A 31 -4.85 -2.30 1.52
N THR A 32 -3.69 -2.56 2.11
CA THR A 32 -3.58 -2.90 3.54
C THR A 32 -3.65 -1.64 4.42
N PRO A 33 -4.08 -1.75 5.69
CA PRO A 33 -4.07 -0.61 6.61
C PRO A 33 -2.68 -0.02 6.83
N SER A 34 -1.63 -0.85 6.79
CA SER A 34 -0.24 -0.39 6.88
C SER A 34 0.17 0.46 5.68
N ALA A 35 -0.22 0.05 4.46
CA ALA A 35 0.02 0.83 3.25
C ALA A 35 -0.79 2.14 3.26
N ALA A 36 -2.07 2.09 3.63
CA ALA A 36 -2.93 3.27 3.75
C ALA A 36 -2.35 4.29 4.75
N ARG A 37 -1.89 3.80 5.91
CA ARG A 37 -1.19 4.63 6.91
C ARG A 37 0.07 5.25 6.32
N GLY A 38 0.90 4.48 5.61
CA GLY A 38 2.11 5.00 4.97
C GLY A 38 1.82 6.12 3.96
N ILE A 39 0.72 6.02 3.21
CA ILE A 39 0.28 7.09 2.29
C ILE A 39 -0.13 8.35 3.05
N LEU A 40 -0.89 8.23 4.16
CA LEU A 40 -1.23 9.38 5.00
C LEU A 40 0.01 10.03 5.62
N GLU A 41 0.95 9.20 6.09
CA GLU A 41 2.19 9.67 6.67
C GLU A 41 3.07 10.44 5.67
N ALA A 42 3.07 10.01 4.40
CA ALA A 42 3.76 10.69 3.32
C ALA A 42 3.14 12.06 2.97
N ILE A 43 1.84 12.25 3.17
CA ILE A 43 1.18 13.55 2.98
C ILE A 43 1.48 14.48 4.16
N TYR A 44 1.25 14.02 5.38
CA TYR A 44 1.53 14.77 6.58
C TYR A 44 1.74 13.85 7.78
N TRP A 45 2.90 13.99 8.42
CA TRP A 45 3.21 13.30 9.66
C TRP A 45 4.14 14.10 10.57
N LYS A 46 3.97 13.91 11.87
CA LYS A 46 4.86 14.38 12.95
C LYS A 46 4.94 13.29 14.03
N PRO A 47 6.05 13.18 14.79
CA PRO A 47 6.18 12.19 15.86
C PRO A 47 5.08 12.24 16.93
N ALA A 48 4.45 13.40 17.11
CA ALA A 48 3.36 13.60 18.07
C ALA A 48 2.00 13.06 17.59
N ILE A 49 1.86 12.64 16.33
CA ILE A 49 0.59 12.15 15.77
C ILE A 49 0.73 10.73 15.25
N ARG A 50 -0.37 9.97 15.33
CA ARG A 50 -0.49 8.64 14.77
C ARG A 50 -1.77 8.56 13.95
N TRP A 51 -1.64 8.13 12.70
CA TRP A 51 -2.79 7.83 11.86
C TRP A 51 -3.37 6.46 12.22
N VAL A 52 -4.68 6.42 12.45
CA VAL A 52 -5.46 5.20 12.64
C VAL A 52 -6.40 5.08 11.46
N ILE A 53 -6.38 3.93 10.79
CA ILE A 53 -7.21 3.66 9.62
C ILE A 53 -8.48 2.96 10.09
N ASP A 54 -9.62 3.63 9.94
CA ASP A 54 -10.91 3.08 10.35
C ASP A 54 -11.54 2.21 9.24
N CYS A 55 -11.48 2.68 7.99
CA CYS A 55 -12.09 1.99 6.86
C CYS A 55 -11.35 2.24 5.55
N ILE A 56 -11.48 1.28 4.62
CA ILE A 56 -10.97 1.37 3.26
C ILE A 56 -12.13 1.03 2.33
N HIS A 57 -12.47 1.95 1.43
CA HIS A 57 -13.50 1.73 0.42
C HIS A 57 -12.86 1.36 -0.92
N VAL A 58 -13.22 0.19 -1.45
CA VAL A 58 -12.77 -0.28 -2.75
C VAL A 58 -13.71 0.25 -3.83
N LEU A 59 -13.23 1.18 -4.65
CA LEU A 59 -14.04 1.90 -5.63
C LEU A 59 -14.00 1.30 -7.04
N LYS A 60 -13.10 0.35 -7.31
CA LYS A 60 -12.91 -0.29 -8.61
C LYS A 60 -12.80 -1.81 -8.45
N PRO A 61 -13.20 -2.61 -9.46
CA PRO A 61 -13.02 -4.05 -9.41
C PRO A 61 -11.53 -4.42 -9.33
N VAL A 62 -11.24 -5.44 -8.53
CA VAL A 62 -9.88 -5.98 -8.37
C VAL A 62 -9.49 -6.71 -9.66
N ARG A 63 -8.34 -6.34 -10.22
CA ARG A 63 -7.76 -6.95 -11.42
C ARG A 63 -6.27 -7.12 -11.21
N PHE A 64 -5.72 -8.23 -11.67
CA PHE A 64 -4.30 -8.55 -11.55
C PHE A 64 -3.66 -8.58 -12.94
N GLU A 65 -2.40 -8.15 -13.00
CA GLU A 65 -1.57 -8.18 -14.20
C GLU A 65 -0.18 -8.68 -13.85
N ASN A 66 0.39 -9.52 -14.73
CA ASN A 66 1.72 -10.08 -14.54
C ASN A 66 2.75 -9.18 -15.20
N ILE A 67 3.55 -8.50 -14.37
CA ILE A 67 4.65 -7.64 -14.82
C ILE A 67 5.97 -8.31 -14.46
N ARG A 68 6.75 -8.69 -15.47
CA ARG A 68 8.12 -9.20 -15.28
C ARG A 68 9.09 -8.03 -15.15
N ARG A 69 9.94 -8.07 -14.12
CA ARG A 69 11.03 -7.12 -13.91
C ARG A 69 12.34 -7.87 -13.71
N ASN A 70 13.42 -7.33 -14.27
CA ASN A 70 14.77 -7.78 -13.94
C ASN A 70 15.18 -7.12 -12.62
N GLU A 71 15.10 -7.87 -11.52
CA GLU A 71 15.56 -7.41 -10.21
C GLU A 71 17.00 -7.89 -9.93
N LEU A 72 17.77 -7.10 -9.18
CA LEU A 72 19.11 -7.48 -8.73
C LEU A 72 19.01 -8.55 -7.63
N ALA A 73 19.57 -9.74 -7.89
CA ALA A 73 19.48 -10.88 -6.97
C ALA A 73 20.27 -10.68 -5.67
N ASN A 74 21.43 -10.01 -5.73
CA ASN A 74 22.28 -9.72 -4.57
C ASN A 74 23.14 -8.47 -4.84
N ARG A 75 23.35 -7.66 -3.80
CA ARG A 75 24.42 -6.66 -3.79
C ARG A 75 25.67 -7.39 -3.31
N VAL A 76 26.70 -7.50 -4.16
CA VAL A 76 28.00 -7.99 -3.72
C VAL A 76 28.58 -6.93 -2.79
N SER A 77 28.69 -7.26 -1.50
CA SER A 77 29.35 -6.45 -0.47
C SER A 77 30.71 -7.03 -0.15
#